data_AF-A0A255R0J1-F1
#
_entry.id   AF-A0A255R0J1-F1
#
_cell.length_a   1.000
_cell.length_b   1.000
_cell.length_c   1.000
_cell.angle_alpha   90.00
_cell.angle_beta   90.00
_cell.angle_gamma   90.00
#
_symmetry.space_group_name_H-M   'P 1'
#
loop_
_entity.id
_entity.type
_entity.pdbx_description
1 polymer ?
#
loop_
_entity_poly.entity_id
_entity_poly.type
_entity_poly.pdbx_seq_one_letter_code
_entity_poly.pdbx_strand_id
1 'polypeptide(L)'
;MKAKLFTLLKRIQMVLTLHCEEASHLMSDSHDRPLEFHERAALRGHKLSCGRCCKLERDLDLVVAASRKGHLRVPEDNAPDLSDTAKQRIKATIRQAVDDQ
;
A
#
# COMPACT_ATOMS: atom_id res chain seq x y z
N MET A 1 38.50 -10.85 1.85
CA MET A 1 37.85 -9.97 0.84
C MET A 1 36.64 -10.59 0.15
N LYS A 2 36.61 -11.90 -0.15
CA LYS A 2 35.50 -12.59 -0.84
C LYS A 2 34.13 -12.54 -0.13
N ALA A 3 34.12 -12.49 1.20
CA ALA A 3 32.88 -12.44 1.98
C ALA A 3 32.04 -11.17 1.73
N LYS A 4 32.68 -9.98 1.69
CA LYS A 4 31.98 -8.71 1.42
C LYS A 4 31.38 -8.67 0.01
N LEU A 5 32.08 -9.25 -0.97
CA LEU A 5 31.62 -9.34 -2.35
C LEU A 5 30.39 -10.25 -2.48
N PHE A 6 30.40 -11.39 -1.78
CA PHE A 6 29.26 -12.31 -1.75
C PHE A 6 28.04 -11.69 -1.05
N THR A 7 28.23 -10.93 0.02
CA THR A 7 27.15 -10.19 0.70
C THR A 7 26.61 -9.04 -0.16
N LEU A 8 27.47 -8.34 -0.88
CA LEU A 8 27.08 -7.30 -1.86
C LEU A 8 26.30 -7.91 -3.03
N LEU A 9 26.75 -9.03 -3.59
CA LEU A 9 26.04 -9.77 -4.63
C LEU A 9 24.68 -10.27 -4.14
N LYS A 10 24.58 -10.81 -2.91
CA LYS A 10 23.30 -11.21 -2.31
C LYS A 10 22.34 -10.03 -2.07
N ARG A 11 22.88 -8.87 -1.70
CA ARG A 11 22.10 -7.63 -1.51
C ARG A 11 21.60 -7.08 -2.84
N ILE A 12 22.44 -7.09 -3.88
CA ILE A 12 22.05 -6.75 -5.25
C ILE A 12 21.03 -7.78 -5.77
N GLN A 13 21.20 -9.06 -5.45
CA GLN A 13 20.24 -10.11 -5.77
C GLN A 13 18.89 -9.87 -5.09
N MET A 14 18.85 -9.43 -3.82
CA MET A 14 17.60 -9.12 -3.12
C MET A 14 16.84 -7.93 -3.76
N VAL A 15 17.58 -6.92 -4.24
CA VAL A 15 17.07 -5.81 -5.07
C VAL A 15 16.57 -6.31 -6.44
N LEU A 16 17.22 -7.31 -7.01
CA LEU A 16 16.88 -7.93 -8.29
C LEU A 16 15.78 -9.00 -8.20
N THR A 17 15.52 -9.60 -7.04
CA THR A 17 14.51 -10.66 -6.86
C THR A 17 13.11 -10.14 -6.64
N LEU A 18 12.94 -8.85 -6.32
CA LEU A 18 11.62 -8.23 -6.33
C LEU A 18 11.22 -8.02 -7.79
N HIS A 19 10.17 -8.71 -8.23
CA HIS A 19 9.63 -8.52 -9.56
C HIS A 19 8.90 -7.18 -9.64
N CYS A 20 8.78 -6.62 -10.85
CA CYS A 20 8.04 -5.38 -11.06
C CYS A 20 6.58 -5.49 -10.58
N GLU A 21 5.98 -6.67 -10.66
CA GLU A 21 4.63 -6.97 -10.17
C GLU A 21 4.55 -6.84 -8.64
N GLU A 22 5.42 -7.54 -7.91
CA GLU A 22 5.51 -7.47 -6.45
C GLU A 22 5.86 -6.06 -5.97
N ALA A 23 6.73 -5.36 -6.68
CA ALA A 23 7.04 -3.96 -6.40
C ALA A 23 5.81 -3.07 -6.57
N SER A 24 4.99 -3.30 -7.60
CA SER A 24 3.75 -2.56 -7.83
C SER A 24 2.72 -2.84 -6.73
N HIS A 25 2.62 -4.10 -6.28
CA HIS A 25 1.77 -4.47 -5.16
C HIS A 25 2.22 -3.78 -3.86
N LEU A 26 3.51 -3.83 -3.54
CA LEU A 26 4.06 -3.15 -2.37
C LEU A 26 3.88 -1.62 -2.44
N MET A 27 3.94 -1.01 -3.62
CA MET A 27 3.62 0.42 -3.79
C MET A 27 2.16 0.70 -3.44
N SER A 28 1.23 -0.10 -3.95
CA SER A 28 -0.20 0.02 -3.60
C SER A 28 -0.42 -0.16 -2.10
N ASP A 29 0.11 -1.25 -1.54
CA ASP A 29 0.03 -1.55 -0.10
C ASP A 29 0.55 -0.39 0.74
N SER A 30 1.60 0.31 0.30
CA SER A 30 2.17 1.44 1.05
C SER A 30 1.21 2.63 1.23
N HIS A 31 0.17 2.72 0.41
CA HIS A 31 -0.88 3.74 0.53
C HIS A 31 -2.01 3.32 1.47
N ASP A 32 -2.23 2.01 1.63
CA ASP A 32 -3.29 1.45 2.47
C ASP A 32 -2.79 1.08 3.88
N ARG A 33 -1.56 0.56 3.98
CA ARG A 33 -0.92 0.13 5.22
C ARG A 33 0.54 0.62 5.30
N PRO A 34 1.07 0.82 6.52
CA PRO A 34 2.50 1.00 6.68
C PRO A 34 3.24 -0.29 6.28
N LEU A 35 4.15 -0.19 5.30
CA LEU A 35 5.04 -1.29 4.96
C LEU A 35 6.03 -1.58 6.10
N GLU A 36 6.33 -2.86 6.28
CA GLU A 36 7.39 -3.33 7.15
C GLU A 36 8.77 -2.83 6.67
N PHE A 37 9.74 -2.80 7.58
CA PHE A 37 11.06 -2.26 7.29
C PHE A 37 11.75 -2.98 6.12
N HIS A 38 11.59 -4.29 6.04
CA HIS A 38 12.19 -5.12 5.00
C HIS A 38 11.55 -4.88 3.63
N GLU A 39 10.22 -4.78 3.57
CA GLU A 39 9.44 -4.44 2.37
C GLU A 39 9.85 -3.07 1.84
N ARG A 40 9.99 -2.09 2.75
CA ARG A 40 10.43 -0.73 2.41
C ARG A 40 11.85 -0.70 1.85
N ALA A 41 12.76 -1.49 2.41
CA ALA A 41 14.14 -1.57 1.93
C ALA A 41 14.21 -2.23 0.54
N ALA A 42 13.48 -3.33 0.33
CA ALA A 42 13.40 -4.01 -0.95
C ALA A 42 12.82 -3.10 -2.05
N LEU A 43 11.71 -2.42 -1.75
CA LEU A 43 11.05 -1.51 -2.68
C LEU A 43 11.94 -0.31 -3.04
N ARG A 44 12.61 0.30 -2.05
CA ARG A 44 13.58 1.37 -2.29
C ARG A 44 14.72 0.91 -3.20
N GLY A 45 15.25 -0.29 -2.94
CA GLY A 45 16.28 -0.89 -3.78
C GLY A 45 15.82 -1.07 -5.23
N HIS A 46 14.66 -1.71 -5.44
CA HIS A 46 14.13 -1.99 -6.77
C HIS A 46 13.89 -0.71 -7.60
N LYS A 47 13.36 0.35 -6.97
CA LYS A 47 13.14 1.64 -7.62
C LYS A 47 14.42 2.32 -8.09
N LEU A 48 15.54 2.14 -7.38
CA LEU A 48 16.84 2.67 -7.81
C LEU A 48 17.36 1.96 -9.07
N SER A 49 17.01 0.69 -9.27
CA SER A 49 17.39 -0.10 -10.45
C SER A 49 16.37 -0.09 -11.59
N CYS A 50 15.10 0.25 -11.32
CA CYS A 50 13.99 0.16 -12.27
C CYS A 50 13.30 1.52 -12.48
N GLY A 51 13.59 2.17 -13.61
CA GLY A 51 12.99 3.46 -13.97
C GLY A 51 11.47 3.43 -14.14
N ARG A 52 10.90 2.28 -14.57
CA ARG A 52 9.45 2.10 -14.70
C ARG A 52 8.75 2.17 -13.34
N CYS A 53 9.28 1.44 -12.35
CA CYS A 53 8.76 1.46 -10.99
C CYS A 53 8.95 2.84 -10.33
N CYS A 54 10.05 3.56 -10.62
CA CYS A 54 10.20 4.94 -10.17
C CYS A 54 9.14 5.88 -10.76
N LYS A 55 8.77 5.71 -12.04
CA LYS A 55 7.69 6.48 -12.66
C LYS A 55 6.33 6.13 -12.07
N LEU A 56 6.05 4.83 -11.89
CA LEU A 56 4.80 4.34 -11.31
C LEU A 56 4.54 4.92 -9.92
N GLU A 57 5.56 4.96 -9.05
CA GLU A 57 5.42 5.56 -7.71
C GLU A 57 4.96 7.03 -7.80
N ARG A 58 5.56 7.82 -8.70
CA ARG A 58 5.16 9.22 -8.89
C ARG A 58 3.72 9.34 -9.39
N ASP A 59 3.32 8.48 -10.32
CA ASP A 59 1.96 8.48 -10.86
C ASP A 59 0.94 8.11 -9.76
N LEU A 60 1.25 7.10 -8.92
CA LEU A 60 0.43 6.72 -7.77
C LEU A 60 0.35 7.83 -6.71
N ASP A 61 1.47 8.47 -6.37
CA ASP A 61 1.50 9.60 -5.44
C ASP A 61 0.60 10.75 -5.92
N LEU A 62 0.57 11.03 -7.23
CA LEU A 62 -0.31 12.04 -7.82
C LEU A 62 -1.78 11.66 -7.67
N VAL A 63 -2.13 10.41 -7.95
CA VAL A 63 -3.51 9.89 -7.80
C VAL A 63 -3.97 9.98 -6.35
N VAL A 64 -3.13 9.54 -5.41
CA VAL A 64 -3.43 9.57 -3.97
C VAL A 64 -3.54 11.00 -3.47
N ALA A 65 -2.65 11.90 -3.90
CA ALA A 65 -2.72 13.32 -3.57
C ALA A 65 -4.01 13.96 -4.10
N ALA A 66 -4.44 13.64 -5.33
CA ALA A 66 -5.67 14.14 -5.91
C ALA A 66 -6.91 13.60 -5.16
N SER A 67 -6.93 12.31 -4.82
CA SER A 67 -8.00 11.68 -4.04
C SER A 67 -8.16 12.34 -2.66
N ARG A 68 -7.05 12.54 -1.94
CA ARG A 68 -7.05 13.23 -0.64
C ARG A 68 -7.51 14.69 -0.73
N LYS A 69 -7.14 15.39 -1.80
CA LYS A 69 -7.60 16.78 -2.05
C LYS A 69 -9.08 16.85 -2.41
N GLY A 70 -9.62 15.85 -3.12
CA GLY A 70 -11.05 15.73 -3.42
C GLY A 70 -11.90 15.47 -2.17
N HIS A 71 -11.36 14.76 -1.17
CA HIS A 71 -12.00 14.59 0.13
C HIS A 71 -11.99 15.84 1.02
N LEU A 72 -11.19 16.86 0.69
CA LEU A 72 -11.06 18.07 1.52
C LEU A 72 -12.25 19.05 1.41
N ARG A 73 -13.37 18.65 0.80
CA ARG A 73 -14.55 19.50 0.71
C ARG A 73 -15.87 18.74 0.53
N VAL A 74 -16.04 17.63 1.23
CA VAL A 74 -17.41 17.22 1.63
C VAL A 74 -17.67 17.95 2.94
N PRO A 75 -18.58 18.96 2.99
CA PRO A 75 -19.04 19.46 4.27
C PRO A 75 -19.51 18.25 5.08
N GLU A 76 -19.00 18.04 6.29
CA GLU A 76 -19.44 16.92 7.15
C GLU A 76 -20.97 16.86 7.30
N ASP A 77 -21.65 17.98 7.05
CA ASP A 77 -23.11 18.12 7.00
C ASP A 77 -23.80 17.36 5.85
N ASN A 78 -23.05 16.79 4.89
CA ASN A 78 -23.57 16.01 3.76
C ASN A 78 -22.88 14.65 3.60
N ALA A 79 -22.16 14.17 4.61
CA ALA A 79 -21.92 12.73 4.67
C ALA A 79 -23.31 12.07 4.74
N PRO A 80 -23.70 11.21 3.78
CA PRO A 80 -24.99 10.55 3.86
C PRO A 80 -25.00 9.74 5.15
N ASP A 81 -25.72 10.24 6.17
CA ASP A 81 -25.91 9.49 7.40
C ASP A 81 -26.52 8.16 7.00
N LEU A 82 -25.89 7.07 7.44
CA LEU A 82 -26.41 5.75 7.14
C LEU A 82 -27.83 5.69 7.68
N SER A 83 -28.79 5.33 6.84
CA SER A 83 -30.17 5.14 7.29
C SER A 83 -30.19 4.16 8.46
N ASP A 84 -31.12 4.34 9.38
CA ASP A 84 -31.20 3.46 10.56
C ASP A 84 -31.33 1.99 10.16
N THR A 85 -31.99 1.71 9.04
CA THR A 85 -32.06 0.37 8.44
C THR A 85 -30.70 -0.14 7.99
N ALA A 86 -29.85 0.68 7.37
CA ALA A 86 -28.48 0.31 6.99
C ALA A 86 -27.62 0.04 8.23
N LYS A 87 -27.71 0.89 9.26
CA LYS A 87 -27.01 0.70 10.55
C LYS A 87 -27.42 -0.61 11.22
N GLN A 88 -28.71 -0.92 11.26
CA GLN A 88 -29.23 -2.15 11.86
C GLN A 88 -28.77 -3.41 11.11
N ARG A 89 -28.76 -3.39 9.76
CA ARG A 89 -28.26 -4.50 8.94
C ARG A 89 -26.78 -4.77 9.22
N ILE A 90 -25.96 -3.73 9.20
CA ILE A 90 -24.51 -3.85 9.47
C ILE A 90 -24.28 -4.42 10.87
N LYS A 91 -25.01 -3.90 11.88
CA LYS A 91 -24.91 -4.37 13.27
C LYS A 91 -25.33 -5.83 13.44
N ALA A 92 -26.37 -6.28 12.74
CA ALA A 92 -26.82 -7.66 12.78
C ALA A 92 -25.77 -8.61 12.17
N THR A 93 -25.21 -8.26 11.01
CA THR A 93 -24.18 -9.06 10.35
C THR A 93 -22.90 -9.17 11.18
N ILE A 94 -22.44 -8.07 11.79
CA ILE A 94 -21.24 -8.10 12.66
C ILE A 94 -21.47 -9.01 13.87
N ARG A 95 -22.66 -8.96 14.49
CA ARG A 95 -22.99 -9.83 15.63
C ARG A 95 -22.98 -11.31 15.25
N GLN A 96 -23.63 -11.66 14.14
CA GLN A 96 -23.63 -13.04 13.64
C GLN A 96 -22.22 -13.56 13.37
N ALA A 97 -21.36 -12.74 12.76
CA ALA A 97 -19.97 -13.13 12.47
C ALA A 97 -19.10 -13.31 13.73
N VAL A 98 -19.46 -12.65 14.83
CA VAL A 98 -18.78 -12.78 16.14
C VAL A 98 -19.32 -13.98 16.92
N ASP A 99 -20.62 -14.28 16.82
CA ASP A 99 -21.25 -15.41 17.52
C ASP A 99 -20.90 -16.77 16.87
N ASP A 100 -20.55 -16.79 15.58
CA ASP A 100 -20.14 -18.00 14.83
C ASP A 100 -18.65 -18.38 15.02
N GLN A 101 -17.90 -17.68 15.87
CA GLN A 101 -16.45 -17.88 16.12
C GLN A 101 -16.14 -18.36 17.54
#